data_AF-A0A9C9BZ11-F1
#
_entry.id   AF-A0A9C9BZ11-F1
#
_cell.length_a   1.000
_cell.length_b   1.000
_cell.length_c   1.000
_cell.angle_alpha   90.00
_cell.angle_beta   90.00
_cell.angle_gamma   90.00
#
_symmetry.space_group_name_H-M   'P 1'
#
loop_
_entity.id
_entity.type
_entity.pdbx_description
1 polymer ?
#
loop_
_entity_poly.entity_id
_entity_poly.type
_entity_poly.pdbx_seq_one_letter_code
_entity_poly.pdbx_strand_id
1 'polypeptide(L)'
;MSSGPNKLNLVFANSKGEILDYDGLYMAGGSAGVFCNPTAAELIELPEGSELFVLPSRLPVGLEPDTLEPALLDTNPYAPGEAIQAVAAFMAPAHTAVYTTAYQTVGEHPPLLPLFAYTAVGWHDGKFYVAAFRSDADIRQ
;
A
#
# COMPACT_ATOMS: atom_id res chain seq x y z
N MET A 1 20.28 2.45 12.24
CA MET A 1 19.19 1.69 11.58
C MET A 1 17.91 2.18 12.22
N SER A 2 17.11 2.99 11.50
CA SER A 2 15.84 3.47 12.03
C SER A 2 14.89 2.28 12.05
N SER A 3 14.42 1.86 13.22
CA SER A 3 13.35 0.88 13.33
C SER A 3 12.09 1.51 12.76
N GLY A 4 11.61 1.02 11.61
CA GLY A 4 10.34 1.46 11.04
C GLY A 4 9.17 1.18 11.98
N PRO A 5 8.00 1.82 11.78
CA PRO A 5 6.79 1.49 12.52
C PRO A 5 6.36 0.05 12.22
N ASN A 6 5.93 -0.70 13.25
CA ASN A 6 5.38 -2.06 13.10
C ASN A 6 3.86 -2.07 12.84
N LYS A 7 3.23 -0.89 12.77
CA LYS A 7 1.78 -0.72 12.63
C LYS A 7 1.53 0.49 11.74
N LEU A 8 1.20 0.21 10.49
CA LEU A 8 0.91 1.20 9.46
C LEU A 8 -0.56 1.02 9.07
N ASN A 9 -1.32 2.11 9.04
CA ASN A 9 -2.72 2.08 8.63
C ASN A 9 -2.81 1.75 7.14
N LEU A 10 -3.83 0.98 6.78
CA LEU A 10 -4.19 0.77 5.38
C LEU A 10 -4.52 2.11 4.74
N VAL A 11 -4.10 2.32 3.49
CA VAL A 11 -4.52 3.49 2.71
C VAL A 11 -5.38 3.07 1.54
N PHE A 12 -6.35 3.92 1.20
CA PHE A 12 -7.24 3.75 0.07
C PHE A 12 -7.55 5.09 -0.58
N ALA A 13 -8.07 5.07 -1.81
CA ALA A 13 -8.51 6.25 -2.52
C ALA A 13 -10.04 6.27 -2.63
N ASN A 14 -10.65 7.44 -2.46
CA ASN A 14 -12.07 7.63 -2.72
C ASN A 14 -12.37 7.85 -4.23
N SER A 15 -13.62 8.17 -4.56
CA SER A 15 -14.06 8.36 -5.95
C SER A 15 -13.38 9.54 -6.66
N LYS A 16 -12.81 10.49 -5.91
CA LYS A 16 -12.08 11.66 -6.42
C LYS A 16 -10.58 11.42 -6.55
N GLY A 17 -10.09 10.27 -6.10
CA GLY A 17 -8.66 9.95 -6.04
C GLY A 17 -7.96 10.57 -4.81
N GLU A 18 -8.69 11.12 -3.86
CA GLU A 18 -8.13 11.56 -2.58
C GLU A 18 -7.74 10.31 -1.77
N ILE A 19 -6.53 10.31 -1.22
CA ILE A 19 -5.98 9.20 -0.44
C ILE A 19 -6.29 9.43 1.04
N LEU A 20 -6.87 8.42 1.68
CA LEU A 20 -7.20 8.40 3.10
C LEU A 20 -6.55 7.19 3.74
N ASP A 21 -6.18 7.29 5.01
CA ASP A 21 -5.82 6.15 5.84
C ASP A 21 -7.04 5.62 6.60
N TYR A 22 -7.02 4.34 6.93
CA TYR A 22 -8.02 3.67 7.75
C TYR A 22 -7.30 2.88 8.85
N ASP A 23 -7.56 3.24 10.10
CA ASP A 23 -6.93 2.66 11.30
C ASP A 23 -7.55 1.32 11.72
N GLY A 24 -8.72 0.97 11.17
CA GLY A 24 -9.36 -0.32 11.40
C GLY A 24 -8.67 -1.49 10.69
N LEU A 25 -7.73 -1.23 9.77
CA LEU A 25 -6.90 -2.26 9.12
C LEU A 25 -5.45 -1.80 9.04
N TYR A 26 -4.51 -2.72 9.24
CA TYR A 26 -3.11 -2.46 8.92
C TYR A 26 -2.83 -2.68 7.44
N MET A 27 -1.80 -2.02 6.93
CA MET A 27 -1.33 -2.26 5.57
C MET A 27 -0.90 -3.72 5.39
N ALA A 28 -1.13 -4.25 4.19
CA ALA A 28 -0.68 -5.57 3.80
C ALA A 28 0.19 -5.52 2.54
N GLY A 29 1.17 -6.43 2.47
CA GLY A 29 1.94 -6.71 1.27
C GLY A 29 1.46 -7.98 0.59
N GLY A 30 1.47 -8.01 -0.74
CA GLY A 30 1.28 -9.22 -1.54
C GLY A 30 2.59 -9.94 -1.83
N SER A 31 2.61 -11.26 -1.62
CA SER A 31 3.73 -12.15 -1.96
C SER A 31 3.20 -13.50 -2.44
N ALA A 32 3.43 -13.82 -3.71
CA ALA A 32 3.08 -15.12 -4.31
C ALA A 32 1.63 -15.59 -4.03
N GLY A 33 0.65 -14.66 -4.03
CA GLY A 33 -0.76 -14.96 -3.77
C GLY A 33 -1.16 -15.00 -2.29
N VAL A 34 -0.25 -14.67 -1.38
CA VAL A 34 -0.50 -14.53 0.05
C VAL A 34 -0.38 -13.05 0.45
N PHE A 35 -1.20 -12.63 1.41
CA PHE A 35 -1.10 -11.31 2.03
C PHE A 35 -0.35 -11.41 3.36
N CYS A 36 0.64 -10.54 3.54
CA CYS A 36 1.60 -10.60 4.64
C CYS A 36 1.67 -9.24 5.36
N ASN A 37 1.99 -9.27 6.65
CA ASN A 37 2.35 -8.07 7.40
C ASN A 37 3.84 -7.78 7.20
N PRO A 38 4.23 -6.64 6.58
CA PRO A 38 5.63 -6.26 6.50
C PRO A 38 6.20 -6.02 7.91
N THR A 39 7.40 -6.50 8.15
CA THR A 39 8.12 -6.21 9.40
C THR A 39 8.69 -4.78 9.39
N ALA A 40 8.97 -4.19 10.56
CA ALA A 40 9.64 -2.88 10.64
C ALA A 40 10.96 -2.79 9.85
N ALA A 41 11.66 -3.91 9.63
CA ALA A 41 12.90 -3.94 8.87
C ALA A 41 12.68 -3.90 7.34
N GLU A 42 11.48 -4.24 6.89
CA GLU A 42 11.04 -4.22 5.49
C GLU A 42 10.29 -2.93 5.13
N LEU A 43 10.21 -1.99 6.07
CA LEU A 43 9.47 -0.74 5.93
C LEU A 43 10.42 0.45 5.96
N ILE A 44 10.32 1.28 4.93
CA ILE A 44 10.99 2.58 4.85
C ILE A 44 9.95 3.68 4.64
N GLU A 45 10.25 4.89 5.09
CA GLU A 45 9.48 6.07 4.69
C GLU A 45 9.51 6.18 3.16
N LEU A 46 8.37 6.54 2.55
CA LEU A 46 8.25 6.67 1.10
C LEU A 46 9.37 7.57 0.57
N PRO A 47 10.26 7.07 -0.31
CA PRO A 47 11.39 7.85 -0.78
C PRO A 47 10.95 9.13 -1.50
N GLU A 48 11.67 10.23 -1.31
CA GLU A 48 11.44 11.46 -2.06
C GLU A 48 11.51 11.21 -3.58
N GLY A 49 10.58 11.82 -4.33
CA GLY A 49 10.45 11.60 -5.78
C GLY A 49 9.69 10.33 -6.16
N SER A 50 9.16 9.57 -5.20
CA SER A 50 8.22 8.48 -5.45
C SER A 50 6.82 9.00 -5.77
N GLU A 51 6.00 8.18 -6.41
CA GLU A 51 4.62 8.51 -6.79
C GLU A 51 3.61 7.52 -6.17
N LEU A 52 2.38 7.98 -5.95
CA LEU A 52 1.25 7.16 -5.53
C LEU A 52 0.28 6.97 -6.69
N PHE A 53 -0.25 5.76 -6.80
CA PHE A 53 -1.17 5.35 -7.86
C PHE A 53 -2.46 4.80 -7.26
N VAL A 54 -3.58 5.34 -7.73
CA VAL A 54 -4.89 4.70 -7.55
C VAL A 54 -4.98 3.52 -8.52
N LEU A 55 -5.50 2.39 -8.06
CA LEU A 55 -5.64 1.17 -8.85
C LEU A 55 -7.12 0.94 -9.23
N PRO A 56 -7.56 1.32 -10.45
CA PRO A 56 -8.95 1.13 -10.88
C PRO A 56 -9.42 -0.30 -10.81
N SER A 57 -10.64 -0.54 -10.32
CA SER A 57 -11.22 -1.89 -10.18
C SER A 57 -10.43 -2.82 -9.24
N ARG A 58 -9.65 -2.27 -8.30
CA ARG A 58 -8.96 -3.03 -7.25
C ARG A 58 -9.44 -2.51 -5.90
N LEU A 59 -9.98 -3.39 -5.08
CA LEU A 59 -10.34 -3.08 -3.70
C LEU A 59 -9.13 -3.33 -2.78
N PRO A 60 -8.85 -2.45 -1.81
CA PRO A 60 -7.72 -2.60 -0.92
C PRO A 60 -7.90 -3.79 0.02
N VAL A 61 -6.82 -4.54 0.23
CA VAL A 61 -6.75 -5.59 1.26
C VAL A 61 -5.78 -5.15 2.34
N GLY A 62 -6.25 -5.15 3.58
CA GLY A 62 -5.44 -4.90 4.77
C GLY A 62 -5.38 -6.13 5.67
N LEU A 63 -4.87 -5.95 6.88
CA LEU A 63 -4.84 -6.97 7.92
C LEU A 63 -5.63 -6.51 9.14
N GLU A 64 -6.42 -7.41 9.71
CA GLU A 64 -7.14 -7.17 10.96
C GLU A 64 -6.16 -6.89 12.12
N PRO A 65 -6.35 -5.84 12.94
CA PRO A 65 -5.40 -5.47 13.99
C PRO A 65 -5.15 -6.54 15.06
N ASP A 66 -6.15 -7.36 15.37
CA ASP A 66 -6.11 -8.35 16.45
C ASP A 66 -5.55 -9.71 15.99
N THR A 67 -5.86 -10.11 14.76
CA THR A 67 -5.54 -11.46 14.24
C THR A 67 -4.43 -11.45 13.19
N LEU A 68 -4.16 -10.30 12.56
CA LEU A 68 -3.35 -10.14 11.36
C LEU A 68 -3.84 -10.99 10.17
N GLU A 69 -5.10 -11.41 10.19
CA GLU A 69 -5.72 -12.09 9.05
C GLU A 69 -6.06 -11.07 7.95
N PRO A 70 -5.93 -11.45 6.67
CA PRO A 70 -6.28 -10.55 5.58
C PRO A 70 -7.77 -10.22 5.55
N ALA A 71 -8.08 -8.94 5.41
CA ALA A 71 -9.44 -8.43 5.31
C ALA A 71 -9.58 -7.46 4.13
N LEU A 72 -10.70 -7.61 3.42
CA LEU A 72 -11.05 -6.76 2.30
C LEU A 72 -11.79 -5.52 2.81
N LEU A 73 -11.33 -4.33 2.42
CA LEU A 73 -12.11 -3.12 2.57
C LEU A 73 -12.90 -2.90 1.27
N ASP A 74 -14.20 -3.19 1.32
CA ASP A 74 -15.11 -3.15 0.16
C ASP A 74 -16.06 -1.94 0.15
N THR A 75 -16.06 -1.17 1.23
CA THR A 75 -16.90 0.02 1.42
C THR A 75 -16.08 1.15 2.04
N ASN A 76 -16.39 2.40 1.70
CA ASN A 76 -15.75 3.56 2.34
C ASN A 76 -16.21 3.68 3.81
N PRO A 77 -15.30 3.57 4.80
CA PRO A 77 -15.66 3.64 6.22
C PRO A 77 -16.09 5.05 6.66
N TYR A 78 -15.70 6.09 5.91
CA TYR A 78 -15.99 7.47 6.23
C TYR A 78 -17.18 8.05 5.43
N ALA A 79 -17.56 7.41 4.32
CA ALA A 79 -18.67 7.84 3.47
C ALA A 79 -19.37 6.64 2.80
N PRO A 80 -20.26 5.93 3.52
CA PRO A 80 -20.92 4.73 3.01
C PRO A 80 -21.61 4.96 1.65
N GLY A 81 -21.36 4.04 0.70
CA GLY A 81 -21.87 4.13 -0.67
C GLY A 81 -20.93 4.84 -1.66
N GLU A 82 -19.87 5.51 -1.17
CA GLU A 82 -18.81 6.00 -2.05
C GLU A 82 -17.88 4.84 -2.48
N ALA A 83 -17.53 4.82 -3.77
CA ALA A 83 -16.57 3.85 -4.30
C ALA A 83 -15.15 4.11 -3.76
N ILE A 84 -14.43 3.02 -3.51
CA ILE A 84 -13.04 3.05 -3.06
C ILE A 84 -12.15 2.21 -3.96
N GLN A 85 -10.86 2.54 -3.95
CA GLN A 85 -9.85 1.89 -4.76
C GLN A 85 -8.57 1.69 -3.95
N ALA A 86 -7.85 0.60 -4.24
CA ALA A 86 -6.54 0.34 -3.66
C ALA A 86 -5.53 1.39 -4.12
N VAL A 87 -4.55 1.67 -3.26
CA VAL A 87 -3.44 2.59 -3.53
C VAL A 87 -2.13 1.84 -3.50
N ALA A 88 -1.28 2.12 -4.48
CA ALA A 88 0.08 1.60 -4.59
C ALA A 88 1.08 2.74 -4.60
N ALA A 89 2.33 2.44 -4.26
CA ALA A 89 3.46 3.33 -4.51
C ALA A 89 4.32 2.82 -5.67
N PHE A 90 4.92 3.75 -6.41
CA PHE A 90 6.02 3.52 -7.32
C PHE A 90 7.22 4.30 -6.81
N MET A 91 8.27 3.59 -6.41
CA MET A 91 9.38 4.20 -5.70
C MET A 91 10.38 4.88 -6.64
N ALA A 92 10.95 5.97 -6.14
CA ALA A 92 12.13 6.58 -6.74
C ALA A 92 13.28 5.56 -6.91
N PRO A 93 14.22 5.80 -7.85
CA PRO A 93 15.38 4.94 -8.07
C PRO A 93 16.17 4.64 -6.78
N ALA A 94 17.06 3.63 -6.86
CA ALA A 94 17.85 3.09 -5.76
C ALA A 94 17.08 2.24 -4.72
N HIS A 95 15.78 2.00 -4.91
CA HIS A 95 14.95 1.21 -4.00
C HIS A 95 14.40 -0.06 -4.66
N THR A 96 14.23 -1.10 -3.85
CA THR A 96 13.70 -2.40 -4.29
C THR A 96 12.49 -2.75 -3.43
N ALA A 97 11.36 -3.03 -4.09
CA ALA A 97 10.13 -3.47 -3.42
C ALA A 97 10.28 -4.90 -2.90
N VAL A 98 9.83 -5.14 -1.67
CA VAL A 98 9.78 -6.47 -1.04
C VAL A 98 8.41 -7.12 -1.25
N TYR A 99 7.36 -6.31 -1.24
CA TYR A 99 5.99 -6.76 -1.49
C TYR A 99 5.29 -5.91 -2.54
N THR A 100 4.38 -6.53 -3.28
CA THR A 100 3.44 -5.80 -4.14
C THR A 100 2.28 -5.25 -3.31
N THR A 101 1.52 -4.30 -3.85
CA THR A 101 0.26 -3.85 -3.21
C THR A 101 -0.70 -5.02 -2.99
N ALA A 102 -1.28 -5.12 -1.81
CA ALA A 102 -2.34 -6.08 -1.51
C ALA A 102 -3.70 -5.54 -1.95
N TYR A 103 -4.35 -6.26 -2.87
CA TYR A 103 -5.66 -5.89 -3.37
C TYR A 103 -6.43 -7.12 -3.87
N GLN A 104 -7.75 -6.95 -4.00
CA GLN A 104 -8.62 -7.86 -4.75
C GLN A 104 -9.13 -7.16 -6.01
N THR A 105 -8.94 -7.78 -7.18
CA THR A 105 -9.49 -7.28 -8.43
C THR A 105 -11.00 -7.55 -8.48
N VAL A 106 -11.78 -6.56 -8.94
CA VAL A 106 -13.23 -6.66 -9.09
C VAL A 106 -13.69 -6.37 -10.52
N GLY A 107 -14.85 -6.93 -10.89
CA GLY A 107 -15.46 -6.79 -12.22
C GLY A 107 -14.97 -7.84 -13.23
N GLU A 108 -15.72 -7.99 -14.33
CA GLU A 108 -15.44 -8.99 -15.38
C GLU A 108 -14.24 -8.60 -16.27
N HIS A 109 -14.05 -7.30 -16.48
CA HIS A 109 -13.03 -6.74 -17.38
C HIS A 109 -12.27 -5.58 -16.72
N PRO A 110 -11.45 -5.86 -15.69
CA PRO A 110 -10.66 -4.83 -15.04
C PRO A 110 -9.66 -4.21 -16.04
N PRO A 111 -9.43 -2.89 -16.03
CA PRO A 111 -8.46 -2.27 -16.92
C PRO A 111 -7.06 -2.83 -16.63
N LEU A 112 -6.24 -2.94 -17.68
CA LEU A 112 -4.84 -3.33 -17.52
C LEU A 112 -4.08 -2.21 -16.83
N LEU A 113 -3.34 -2.55 -15.77
CA LEU A 113 -2.42 -1.62 -15.14
C LEU A 113 -1.13 -1.56 -15.95
N PRO A 114 -0.51 -0.39 -16.14
CA PRO A 114 0.84 -0.27 -16.69
C PRO A 114 1.84 -1.17 -15.92
N LEU A 115 2.89 -1.63 -16.57
CA LEU A 115 3.89 -2.53 -15.96
C LEU A 115 4.87 -1.78 -15.05
N PHE A 116 4.36 -1.21 -13.95
CA PHE A 116 5.16 -0.56 -12.91
C PHE A 116 5.35 -1.49 -11.71
N ALA A 117 6.35 -1.18 -10.89
CA ALA A 117 6.64 -1.88 -9.65
C ALA A 117 5.74 -1.35 -8.51
N TYR A 118 4.45 -1.70 -8.55
CA TYR A 118 3.47 -1.31 -7.54
C TYR A 118 3.75 -1.97 -6.19
N THR A 119 4.26 -1.21 -5.23
CA THR A 119 4.55 -1.69 -3.89
C THR A 119 3.47 -1.30 -2.89
N ALA A 120 3.35 -2.12 -1.84
CA ALA A 120 2.48 -1.84 -0.72
C ALA A 120 2.88 -0.54 -0.03
N VAL A 121 1.87 0.26 0.29
CA VAL A 121 2.02 1.54 0.97
C VAL A 121 1.04 1.60 2.14
N GLY A 122 1.48 2.20 3.24
CA GLY A 122 0.67 2.47 4.42
C GLY A 122 1.00 3.84 4.99
N TRP A 123 0.23 4.23 6.00
CA TRP A 123 0.34 5.55 6.62
C TRP A 123 0.60 5.45 8.12
N HIS A 124 1.46 6.33 8.63
CA HIS A 124 1.67 6.50 10.06
C HIS A 124 2.27 7.86 10.37
N ASP A 125 1.72 8.54 11.37
CA ASP A 125 2.24 9.79 11.93
C ASP A 125 2.61 10.85 10.86
N GLY A 126 1.68 11.11 9.94
CA GLY A 126 1.86 12.15 8.93
C GLY A 126 2.70 11.74 7.72
N LYS A 127 3.08 10.46 7.61
CA LYS A 127 4.02 9.97 6.60
C LYS A 127 3.56 8.68 5.94
N PHE A 128 3.90 8.56 4.65
CA PHE A 128 3.75 7.30 3.92
C PHE A 128 4.97 6.41 4.16
N TYR A 129 4.72 5.12 4.24
CA TYR A 129 5.72 4.07 4.35
C TYR A 129 5.45 2.99 3.31
N VAL A 130 6.51 2.37 2.80
CA VAL A 130 6.45 1.35 1.75
C VAL A 130 7.21 0.09 2.13
N ALA A 131 6.77 -1.04 1.60
CA ALA A 131 7.43 -2.33 1.78
C ALA A 131 8.66 -2.46 0.86
N ALA A 132 9.80 -1.94 1.31
CA ALA A 132 11.00 -1.82 0.48
C ALA A 132 12.29 -1.67 1.28
N PHE A 133 13.41 -1.77 0.59
CA PHE A 133 14.72 -1.37 1.07
C PHE A 133 15.48 -0.57 0.01
N ARG A 134 16.45 0.23 0.44
CA ARG A 134 17.39 0.91 -0.45
C ARG A 134 18.49 -0.07 -0.88
N SER A 135 18.54 -0.40 -2.16
CA SER A 135 19.49 -1.37 -2.73
C SER A 135 20.76 -0.72 -3.27
N ASP A 136 20.71 0.55 -3.67
CA ASP A 136 21.88 1.33 -4.12
C ASP A 136 22.21 2.44 -3.11
N ALA A 137 23.42 2.39 -2.55
CA ALA A 137 23.89 3.34 -1.55
C ALA A 137 24.35 4.68 -2.17
N ASP A 138 24.57 4.73 -3.48
CA ASP A 138 25.05 5.92 -4.17
C ASP A 138 23.97 7.03 -4.16
N ILE A 139 24.37 8.27 -3.89
CA ILE A 139 23.48 9.44 -3.89
C ILE A 139 23.78 10.20 -5.18
N ARG A 140 23.01 9.94 -6.23
CA ARG A 140 23.21 10.56 -7.56
C ARG A 140 22.29 11.73 -7.83
N GLN A 141 21.41 12.05 -6.89
CA GLN A 141 20.41 13.12 -6.97
C GLN A 141 20.49 13.97 -5.71
#